data_AF-A0AAP1WCR6-F1
#
_entry.id   AF-A0AAP1WCR6-F1
#
_cell.length_a   1.000
_cell.length_b   1.000
_cell.length_c   1.000
_cell.angle_alpha   90.00
_cell.angle_beta   90.00
_cell.angle_gamma   90.00
#
_symmetry.space_group_name_H-M   'P 1'
#
loop_
_entity.id
_entity.type
_entity.pdbx_description
1 polymer ?
#
loop_
_entity_poly.entity_id
_entity_poly.type
_entity_poly.pdbx_seq_one_letter_code
_entity_poly.pdbx_strand_id
1 'polypeptide(L)'
;MKLLIWVAPWAAHGDLQFYKNAVQKHLIPQGNILSNEGWEVDLFLPESLSFLQSNIDKKINVIDFTIEDQLFCFGCLNDLSGKLYENKDLRLIESISDKIKKYLESYYDVILLWETPVPFLEKIYPDSLIVHQMPGVFSRLPYPHTITFDPWGLYNNSSLTQYSKVIMSGVTTSDENKVAEKFKFLVESAIEDLQPFSRHDLDFDNKYKKLLLVPLQVSAHYAFQTDTSYSNQMDFLLDVMKDVDSDTGVVVTQYVTPRVSDTIIDNDTLHALRKKWPNIIYNP
;
A
#
# COMPACT_ATOMS: atom_id res chain seq x y z
N MET A 1 17.41 1.35 -23.68
CA MET A 1 16.85 1.97 -22.46
C MET A 1 17.35 1.18 -21.28
N LYS A 2 17.68 1.87 -20.19
CA LYS A 2 18.20 1.29 -18.96
C LYS A 2 17.18 1.41 -17.84
N LEU A 3 16.89 0.29 -17.19
CA LEU A 3 15.89 0.15 -16.15
C LEU A 3 16.54 -0.26 -14.84
N LEU A 4 16.17 0.42 -13.76
CA LEU A 4 16.38 -0.07 -12.40
C LEU A 4 15.07 -0.65 -11.87
N ILE A 5 15.11 -1.90 -11.41
CA ILE A 5 14.06 -2.45 -10.54
C ILE A 5 14.53 -2.32 -9.11
N TRP A 6 13.84 -1.49 -8.33
CA TRP A 6 14.18 -1.21 -6.95
C TRP A 6 13.32 -2.04 -5.99
N VAL A 7 13.99 -2.70 -5.05
CA VAL A 7 13.36 -3.46 -3.96
C VAL A 7 13.85 -2.91 -2.63
N ALA A 8 12.92 -2.53 -1.75
CA ALA A 8 13.26 -2.04 -0.42
C ALA A 8 13.98 -3.13 0.41
N PRO A 9 15.14 -2.84 1.02
CA PRO A 9 15.88 -3.82 1.82
C PRO A 9 15.39 -3.96 3.26
N TRP A 10 14.50 -3.09 3.75
CA TRP A 10 14.09 -3.06 5.16
C TRP A 10 12.88 -3.92 5.51
N ALA A 11 12.76 -4.25 6.80
CA ALA A 11 11.71 -5.05 7.38
C ALA A 11 10.40 -4.26 7.54
N ALA A 12 9.64 -4.12 6.47
CA ALA A 12 8.28 -3.56 6.54
C ALA A 12 7.39 -4.43 7.42
N HIS A 13 6.65 -3.81 8.34
CA HIS A 13 5.85 -4.51 9.36
C HIS A 13 6.62 -5.57 10.18
N GLY A 14 7.94 -5.41 10.32
CA GLY A 14 8.79 -6.38 11.04
C GLY A 14 9.11 -7.66 10.25
N ASP A 15 8.79 -7.73 8.95
CA ASP A 15 9.09 -8.87 8.07
C ASP A 15 10.12 -8.47 7.00
N LEU A 16 11.34 -9.01 7.07
CA LEU A 16 12.38 -8.81 6.04
C LEU A 16 12.00 -9.38 4.66
N GLN A 17 10.96 -10.21 4.59
CA GLN A 17 10.41 -10.77 3.36
C GLN A 17 9.04 -10.18 3.02
N PHE A 18 8.66 -9.04 3.60
CA PHE A 18 7.36 -8.42 3.38
C PHE A 18 7.04 -8.25 1.88
N TYR A 19 8.00 -7.75 1.11
CA TYR A 19 7.85 -7.49 -0.33
C TYR A 19 8.00 -8.75 -1.22
N LYS A 20 8.25 -9.94 -0.66
CA LYS A 20 8.49 -11.18 -1.43
C LYS A 20 7.46 -11.40 -2.53
N ASN A 21 6.18 -11.28 -2.20
CA ASN A 21 5.10 -11.54 -3.16
C ASN A 21 5.08 -10.50 -4.28
N ALA A 22 5.30 -9.23 -3.96
CA ALA A 22 5.36 -8.18 -4.96
C ALA A 22 6.55 -8.35 -5.91
N VAL A 23 7.72 -8.65 -5.35
CA VAL A 23 8.94 -8.89 -6.14
C VAL A 23 8.76 -10.10 -7.05
N GLN A 24 8.30 -11.23 -6.49
CA GLN A 24 8.17 -12.48 -7.23
C GLN A 24 7.08 -12.43 -8.32
N LYS A 25 5.95 -11.77 -8.04
CA LYS A 25 4.77 -11.80 -8.93
C LYS A 25 4.67 -10.61 -9.89
N HIS A 26 5.36 -9.51 -9.61
CA HIS A 26 5.23 -8.29 -10.40
C HIS A 26 6.58 -7.79 -10.90
N LEU A 27 7.51 -7.45 -10.00
CA LEU A 27 8.76 -6.80 -10.40
C LEU A 27 9.67 -7.71 -11.24
N ILE A 28 9.95 -8.95 -10.79
CA ILE A 28 10.77 -9.90 -11.55
C ILE A 28 10.14 -10.21 -12.93
N PRO A 29 8.83 -10.57 -13.02
CA PRO A 29 8.20 -10.77 -14.32
C PRO A 29 8.30 -9.58 -15.27
N GLN A 30 8.12 -8.34 -14.77
CA GLN A 30 8.28 -7.13 -15.57
C GLN A 30 9.71 -6.95 -16.07
N GLY A 31 10.70 -7.16 -15.20
CA GLY A 31 12.12 -7.12 -15.58
C GLY A 31 12.48 -8.15 -16.64
N ASN A 32 11.99 -9.39 -16.49
CA ASN A 32 12.22 -10.46 -17.46
C ASN A 32 11.61 -10.13 -18.82
N ILE A 33 10.41 -9.54 -18.86
CA ILE A 33 9.78 -9.11 -20.11
C ILE A 33 10.63 -8.01 -20.78
N LEU A 34 10.99 -6.95 -20.04
CA LEU A 34 11.73 -5.81 -20.60
C LEU A 34 13.15 -6.18 -21.04
N SER A 35 13.83 -7.05 -20.29
CA SER A 35 15.11 -7.63 -20.68
C SER A 35 15.02 -8.40 -22.00
N ASN A 36 13.93 -9.16 -22.21
CA ASN A 36 13.70 -9.88 -23.46
C ASN A 36 13.36 -8.96 -24.64
N GLU A 37 12.76 -7.80 -24.37
CA GLU A 37 12.57 -6.72 -25.34
C GLU A 37 13.84 -5.87 -25.58
N GLY A 38 14.98 -6.25 -25.00
CA GLY A 38 16.29 -5.64 -25.25
C GLY A 38 16.64 -4.46 -24.36
N TRP A 39 15.95 -4.27 -23.23
CA TRP A 39 16.35 -3.28 -22.23
C TRP A 39 17.54 -3.78 -21.41
N GLU A 40 18.41 -2.85 -20.99
CA GLU A 40 19.41 -3.10 -19.97
C GLU A 40 18.72 -3.03 -18.61
N VAL A 41 18.64 -4.13 -17.88
CA VAL A 41 17.89 -4.22 -16.62
C VAL A 41 18.84 -4.52 -15.49
N ASP A 42 18.88 -3.61 -14.52
CA ASP A 42 19.46 -3.83 -13.21
C ASP A 42 18.35 -4.14 -12.21
N LEU A 43 18.52 -5.19 -11.40
CA LEU A 43 17.62 -5.53 -10.31
C LEU A 43 18.36 -5.42 -8.99
N PHE A 44 17.99 -4.43 -8.18
CA PHE A 44 18.45 -4.30 -6.81
C PHE A 44 17.76 -5.35 -5.95
N LEU A 45 18.50 -6.35 -5.45
CA LEU A 45 17.94 -7.48 -4.73
C LEU A 45 18.57 -7.61 -3.33
N PRO A 46 17.81 -7.32 -2.25
CA PRO A 46 18.26 -7.55 -0.89
C PRO A 46 18.53 -9.03 -0.62
N GLU A 47 19.55 -9.31 0.19
CA GLU A 47 19.95 -10.67 0.58
C GLU A 47 18.80 -11.51 1.13
N SER A 48 17.87 -10.89 1.87
CA SER A 48 16.68 -11.55 2.43
C SER A 48 15.75 -12.16 1.36
N LEU A 49 15.89 -11.74 0.10
CA LEU A 49 15.13 -12.20 -1.06
C LEU A 49 16.00 -12.89 -2.12
N SER A 50 17.27 -13.17 -1.84
CA SER A 50 18.23 -13.81 -2.77
C SER A 50 17.73 -15.16 -3.33
N PHE A 51 16.91 -15.90 -2.58
CA PHE A 51 16.31 -17.16 -3.05
C PHE A 51 15.38 -16.98 -4.27
N LEU A 52 14.98 -15.74 -4.59
CA LEU A 52 14.20 -15.42 -5.79
C LEU A 52 15.06 -15.35 -7.07
N GLN A 53 16.40 -15.37 -6.97
CA GLN A 53 17.29 -15.28 -8.12
C GLN A 53 17.04 -16.34 -9.19
N SER A 54 16.55 -17.52 -8.80
CA SER A 54 16.18 -18.60 -9.72
C SER A 54 15.08 -18.23 -10.71
N ASN A 55 14.31 -17.17 -10.45
CA ASN A 55 13.24 -16.67 -11.31
C ASN A 55 13.67 -15.51 -12.23
N ILE A 56 14.92 -15.05 -12.13
CA ILE A 56 15.44 -13.89 -12.84
C ILE A 56 16.06 -14.34 -14.18
N ASP A 57 15.77 -13.63 -15.26
CA ASP A 57 16.40 -13.85 -16.56
C ASP A 57 17.92 -13.61 -16.45
N LYS A 58 18.73 -14.50 -17.03
CA LYS A 58 20.20 -14.46 -16.94
C LYS A 58 20.84 -13.20 -17.55
N LYS A 59 20.11 -12.46 -18.38
CA LYS A 59 20.57 -11.19 -18.95
C LYS A 59 20.43 -10.02 -17.97
N ILE A 60 19.61 -10.16 -16.93
CA ILE A 60 19.41 -9.12 -15.91
C ILE A 60 20.64 -9.12 -15.01
N ASN A 61 21.19 -7.93 -14.81
CA ASN A 61 22.25 -7.72 -13.84
C ASN A 61 21.62 -7.62 -12.44
N VAL A 62 21.98 -8.53 -11.55
CA VAL A 62 21.49 -8.53 -10.17
C VAL A 62 22.49 -7.79 -9.31
N ILE A 63 22.04 -6.69 -8.70
CA ILE A 63 22.80 -5.95 -7.70
C ILE A 63 22.49 -6.61 -6.35
N ASP A 64 23.38 -7.52 -5.94
CA ASP A 64 23.31 -8.17 -4.64
C ASP A 64 23.58 -7.15 -3.53
N PHE A 65 22.71 -7.13 -2.51
CA PHE A 65 22.78 -6.16 -1.43
C PHE A 65 22.67 -6.84 -0.08
N THR A 66 23.78 -6.91 0.65
CA THR A 66 23.91 -7.64 1.92
C THR A 66 23.26 -6.90 3.09
N ILE A 67 23.06 -7.60 4.21
CA ILE A 67 22.62 -6.97 5.47
C ILE A 67 23.64 -5.90 5.91
N GLU A 68 24.94 -6.12 5.72
CA GLU A 68 25.99 -5.15 6.02
C GLU A 68 25.87 -3.90 5.14
N ASP A 69 25.62 -4.06 3.84
CA ASP A 69 25.41 -2.95 2.91
C ASP A 69 24.18 -2.13 3.29
N GLN A 70 23.11 -2.80 3.73
CA GLN A 70 21.91 -2.16 4.23
C GLN A 70 22.18 -1.33 5.49
N LEU A 71 22.85 -1.90 6.49
CA LEU A 71 23.22 -1.18 7.69
C LEU A 71 24.13 0.01 7.36
N PHE A 72 25.06 -0.16 6.42
CA PHE A 72 25.92 0.91 5.95
C PHE A 72 25.11 2.06 5.33
N CYS A 73 24.24 1.75 4.36
CA CYS A 73 23.50 2.75 3.59
C CYS A 73 22.37 3.41 4.40
N PHE A 74 21.56 2.61 5.10
CA PHE A 74 20.32 3.05 5.73
C PHE A 74 20.43 3.22 7.25
N GLY A 75 21.46 2.66 7.88
CA GLY A 75 21.70 2.76 9.33
C GLY A 75 20.80 1.85 10.19
N CYS A 76 19.86 1.12 9.59
CA CYS A 76 19.00 0.18 10.29
C CYS A 76 18.40 -0.89 9.36
N LEU A 77 17.85 -1.94 9.98
CA LEU A 77 17.04 -2.96 9.29
C LEU A 77 15.53 -2.66 9.34
N ASN A 78 15.12 -1.74 10.20
CA ASN A 78 13.71 -1.38 10.41
C ASN A 78 13.15 -0.59 9.22
N ASP A 79 11.83 -0.62 9.10
CA ASP A 79 11.09 0.11 8.08
C ASP A 79 11.35 1.62 8.14
N LEU A 80 11.89 2.17 7.05
CA LEU A 80 12.14 3.60 6.87
C LEU A 80 11.06 4.30 6.05
N SER A 81 10.06 3.57 5.55
CA SER A 81 9.07 4.09 4.60
C SER A 81 8.37 5.34 5.14
N GLY A 82 7.94 5.36 6.41
CA GLY A 82 7.31 6.55 6.98
C GLY A 82 8.19 7.81 6.93
N LYS A 83 9.45 7.69 7.37
CA LYS A 83 10.40 8.82 7.37
C LYS A 83 10.72 9.32 5.96
N LEU A 84 10.86 8.38 5.03
CA LEU A 84 11.17 8.68 3.62
C LEU A 84 9.96 9.26 2.90
N TYR A 85 8.75 8.78 3.21
CA TYR A 85 7.50 9.27 2.64
C TYR A 85 7.19 10.70 3.09
N GLU A 86 7.44 11.03 4.37
CA GLU A 86 7.32 12.40 4.85
C GLU A 86 8.28 13.37 4.16
N ASN A 87 9.43 12.87 3.70
CA ASN A 87 10.44 13.62 2.95
C ASN A 87 10.93 14.91 3.68
N LYS A 88 11.01 14.88 5.02
CA LYS A 88 11.44 16.04 5.83
C LYS A 88 12.90 15.97 6.28
N ASP A 89 13.47 14.77 6.42
CA ASP A 89 14.84 14.58 6.90
C ASP A 89 15.83 14.60 5.71
N LEU A 90 16.16 15.81 5.25
CA LEU A 90 17.08 16.00 4.13
C LEU A 90 18.48 15.43 4.39
N ARG A 91 18.93 15.35 5.66
CA ARG A 91 20.23 14.78 6.01
C ARG A 91 20.22 13.27 5.87
N LEU A 92 19.14 12.62 6.28
CA LEU A 92 18.94 11.19 6.05
C LEU A 92 18.96 10.88 4.55
N ILE A 93 18.22 11.66 3.76
CA ILE A 93 18.15 11.48 2.30
C ILE A 93 19.52 11.65 1.66
N GLU A 94 20.26 12.72 1.99
CA GLU A 94 21.62 12.95 1.48
C GLU A 94 22.55 11.77 1.83
N SER A 95 22.54 11.36 3.09
CA SER A 95 23.37 10.25 3.59
C SER A 95 23.07 8.94 2.87
N ILE A 96 21.79 8.62 2.63
CA ILE A 96 21.39 7.45 1.85
C ILE A 96 21.86 7.60 0.40
N SER A 97 21.59 8.74 -0.23
CA SER A 97 21.94 9.01 -1.62
C SER A 97 23.45 8.85 -1.88
N ASP A 98 24.30 9.41 -1.02
CA ASP A 98 25.76 9.33 -1.16
C ASP A 98 26.30 7.92 -1.03
N LYS A 99 25.68 7.11 -0.19
CA LYS A 99 26.13 5.73 0.07
C LYS A 99 25.61 4.77 -1.00
N ILE A 100 24.33 4.87 -1.37
CA ILE A 100 23.70 3.92 -2.29
C ILE A 100 24.19 4.09 -3.73
N LYS A 101 24.62 5.31 -4.14
CA LYS A 101 25.26 5.56 -5.44
C LYS A 101 26.46 4.66 -5.73
N LYS A 102 27.10 4.09 -4.72
CA LYS A 102 28.24 3.16 -4.89
C LYS A 102 27.84 1.82 -5.50
N TYR A 103 26.57 1.46 -5.41
CA TYR A 103 26.02 0.18 -5.90
C TYR A 103 25.26 0.34 -7.20
N LEU A 104 24.92 1.57 -7.57
CA LEU A 104 24.05 1.87 -8.69
C LEU A 104 24.85 2.51 -9.83
N GLU A 105 24.31 2.40 -11.03
CA GLU A 105 24.91 2.98 -12.23
C GLU A 105 24.76 4.49 -12.29
N SER A 106 25.53 5.14 -13.16
CA SER A 106 25.52 6.60 -13.28
C SER A 106 24.20 7.18 -13.79
N TYR A 107 23.37 6.39 -14.48
CA TYR A 107 22.08 6.81 -15.01
C TYR A 107 21.10 5.64 -15.16
N TYR A 108 19.81 5.96 -15.15
CA TYR A 108 18.69 5.09 -15.53
C TYR A 108 17.67 5.90 -16.33
N ASP A 109 17.00 5.29 -17.30
CA ASP A 109 15.88 5.94 -18.00
C ASP A 109 14.59 5.80 -17.19
N VAL A 110 14.40 4.63 -16.57
CA VAL A 110 13.20 4.26 -15.81
C VAL A 110 13.59 3.57 -14.50
N ILE A 111 12.84 3.84 -13.44
CA ILE A 111 12.93 3.12 -12.17
C ILE A 111 11.55 2.56 -11.83
N LEU A 112 11.45 1.25 -11.67
CA LEU A 112 10.23 0.57 -11.24
C LEU A 112 10.38 0.07 -9.80
N LEU A 113 9.37 0.32 -8.98
CA LEU A 113 9.38 -0.07 -7.58
C LEU A 113 7.99 -0.41 -7.07
N TRP A 114 7.93 -1.12 -5.94
CA TRP A 114 6.67 -1.48 -5.30
C TRP A 114 6.48 -0.79 -3.95
N GLU A 115 5.46 0.07 -3.86
CA GLU A 115 4.89 0.61 -2.61
C GLU A 115 5.94 1.11 -1.61
N THR A 116 7.00 1.75 -2.12
CA THR A 116 8.13 2.22 -1.33
C THR A 116 8.47 3.66 -1.71
N PRO A 117 8.57 4.59 -0.74
CA PRO A 117 9.05 5.94 -1.00
C PRO A 117 10.57 5.94 -1.23
N VAL A 118 11.02 6.64 -2.26
CA VAL A 118 12.43 6.67 -2.67
C VAL A 118 12.94 8.09 -2.96
N PRO A 119 12.77 9.07 -2.05
CA PRO A 119 13.24 10.44 -2.28
C PRO A 119 14.75 10.52 -2.53
N PHE A 120 15.51 9.53 -2.05
CA PHE A 120 16.94 9.40 -2.34
C PHE A 120 17.21 9.01 -3.80
N LEU A 121 16.38 8.18 -4.45
CA LEU A 121 16.50 7.87 -5.88
C LEU A 121 16.03 9.04 -6.74
N GLU A 122 14.95 9.72 -6.35
CA GLU A 122 14.49 10.97 -7.01
C GLU A 122 15.61 12.02 -7.03
N LYS A 123 16.36 12.12 -5.93
CA LYS A 123 17.54 13.01 -5.85
C LYS A 123 18.71 12.53 -6.71
N ILE A 124 18.99 11.22 -6.75
CA ILE A 124 20.11 10.67 -7.53
C ILE A 124 19.83 10.80 -9.02
N TYR A 125 18.60 10.51 -9.44
CA TYR A 125 18.19 10.42 -10.84
C TYR A 125 16.98 11.35 -11.13
N PRO A 126 17.19 12.68 -11.11
CA PRO A 126 16.11 13.64 -11.31
C PRO A 126 15.48 13.58 -12.71
N ASP A 127 16.20 13.02 -13.69
CA ASP A 127 15.74 12.90 -15.08
C ASP A 127 15.12 11.52 -15.40
N SER A 128 15.14 10.57 -14.45
CA SER A 128 14.52 9.26 -14.65
C SER A 128 13.01 9.31 -14.48
N LEU A 129 12.29 8.47 -15.23
CA LEU A 129 10.89 8.18 -14.93
C LEU A 129 10.81 7.17 -13.77
N ILE A 130 10.47 7.65 -12.57
CA ILE A 130 10.24 6.81 -11.39
C ILE A 130 8.76 6.44 -11.32
N VAL A 131 8.44 5.15 -11.35
CA VAL A 131 7.06 4.67 -11.33
C VAL A 131 6.81 3.84 -10.08
N HIS A 132 5.93 4.37 -9.22
CA HIS A 132 5.47 3.72 -8.02
C HIS A 132 4.34 2.76 -8.36
N GLN A 133 4.55 1.46 -8.09
CA GLN A 133 3.52 0.45 -8.25
C GLN A 133 2.93 0.05 -6.91
N MET A 134 1.63 -0.23 -6.87
CA MET A 134 0.95 -0.75 -5.68
C MET A 134 -0.29 -1.55 -6.11
N PRO A 135 -0.90 -2.38 -5.23
CA PRO A 135 -2.21 -2.93 -5.52
C PRO A 135 -3.20 -1.81 -5.86
N GLY A 136 -3.94 -1.97 -6.95
CA GLY A 136 -4.99 -1.01 -7.30
C GLY A 136 -6.10 -0.96 -6.24
N VAL A 137 -6.89 0.10 -6.27
CA VAL A 137 -8.06 0.26 -5.36
C VAL A 137 -9.06 -0.89 -5.47
N PHE A 138 -9.08 -1.55 -6.65
CA PHE A 138 -9.90 -2.71 -6.96
C PHE A 138 -8.99 -3.92 -7.20
N SER A 139 -8.22 -4.38 -6.21
CA SER A 139 -7.17 -5.42 -6.42
C SER A 139 -7.42 -6.76 -5.71
N ARG A 140 -8.48 -6.84 -4.90
CA ARG A 140 -8.87 -8.04 -4.14
C ARG A 140 -10.28 -8.47 -4.53
N LEU A 141 -10.59 -9.75 -4.39
CA LEU A 141 -11.93 -10.26 -4.67
C LEU A 141 -13.01 -9.44 -3.93
N PRO A 142 -14.17 -9.18 -4.57
CA PRO A 142 -14.60 -9.66 -5.89
C PRO A 142 -14.03 -8.92 -7.10
N TYR A 143 -13.19 -7.91 -6.90
CA TYR A 143 -12.62 -7.12 -7.98
C TYR A 143 -11.60 -7.90 -8.81
N PRO A 144 -11.41 -7.55 -10.09
CA PRO A 144 -10.29 -8.07 -10.88
C PRO A 144 -8.96 -7.69 -10.23
N HIS A 145 -7.89 -8.44 -10.49
CA HIS A 145 -6.58 -8.06 -9.97
C HIS A 145 -6.04 -6.84 -10.74
N THR A 146 -5.96 -5.68 -10.08
CA THR A 146 -5.43 -4.43 -10.65
C THR A 146 -4.17 -3.98 -9.92
N ILE A 147 -3.29 -3.31 -10.65
CA ILE A 147 -2.05 -2.70 -10.16
C ILE A 147 -2.05 -1.25 -10.63
N THR A 148 -1.75 -0.32 -9.74
CA THR A 148 -1.54 1.09 -10.07
C THR A 148 -0.11 1.30 -10.54
N PHE A 149 0.08 2.12 -11.58
CA PHE A 149 1.38 2.64 -12.01
C PHE A 149 1.32 4.16 -11.90
N ASP A 150 1.96 4.73 -10.89
CA ASP A 150 1.88 6.16 -10.61
C ASP A 150 3.28 6.81 -10.70
N PRO A 151 3.51 7.72 -11.66
CA PRO A 151 4.79 8.42 -11.80
C PRO A 151 4.93 9.64 -10.87
N TRP A 152 3.88 10.02 -10.13
CA TRP A 152 3.88 11.17 -9.24
C TRP A 152 4.22 10.80 -7.80
N GLY A 153 3.78 9.64 -7.34
CA GLY A 153 4.08 9.18 -5.99
C GLY A 153 3.05 8.24 -5.39
N LEU A 154 3.15 8.07 -4.08
CA LEU A 154 2.30 7.18 -3.28
C LEU A 154 1.22 7.98 -2.53
N TYR A 155 0.02 7.41 -2.37
CA TYR A 155 -1.08 7.92 -1.54
C TYR A 155 -1.37 9.43 -1.70
N ASN A 156 -1.11 10.26 -0.69
CA ASN A 156 -1.36 11.71 -0.75
C ASN A 156 -0.47 12.43 -1.78
N ASN A 157 0.64 11.82 -2.18
CA ASN A 157 1.52 12.32 -3.24
C ASN A 157 1.20 11.72 -4.62
N SER A 158 0.21 10.82 -4.72
CA SER A 158 -0.18 10.18 -5.98
C SER A 158 -0.88 11.14 -6.95
N SER A 159 -0.88 10.76 -8.23
CA SER A 159 -1.59 11.47 -9.29
C SER A 159 -3.08 11.65 -8.98
N LEU A 160 -3.72 10.64 -8.38
CA LEU A 160 -5.15 10.72 -8.02
C LEU A 160 -5.42 11.83 -7.02
N THR A 161 -4.51 12.06 -6.07
CA THR A 161 -4.64 13.14 -5.08
C THR A 161 -4.33 14.49 -5.70
N GLN A 162 -3.20 14.60 -6.40
CA GLN A 162 -2.73 15.85 -7.00
C GLN A 162 -3.71 16.40 -8.05
N TYR A 163 -4.33 15.51 -8.82
CA TYR A 163 -5.28 15.87 -9.89
C TYR A 163 -6.74 15.63 -9.53
N SER A 164 -7.05 15.35 -8.26
CA SER A 164 -8.39 15.01 -7.76
C SER A 164 -9.48 15.97 -8.26
N LYS A 165 -9.26 17.28 -8.17
CA LYS A 165 -10.22 18.30 -8.65
C LYS A 165 -10.51 18.17 -10.15
N VAL A 166 -9.49 17.98 -10.97
CA VAL A 166 -9.63 17.86 -12.43
C VAL A 166 -10.34 16.55 -12.77
N ILE A 167 -9.92 15.44 -12.14
CA ILE A 167 -10.53 14.12 -12.28
C ILE A 167 -12.02 14.19 -11.91
N MET A 168 -12.37 14.80 -10.77
CA MET A 168 -13.75 14.95 -10.31
C MET A 168 -14.57 15.93 -11.16
N SER A 169 -13.94 16.96 -11.74
CA SER A 169 -14.63 17.90 -12.63
C SER A 169 -15.01 17.28 -13.98
N GLY A 170 -14.39 16.14 -14.31
CA GLY A 170 -14.84 15.17 -15.31
C GLY A 170 -15.27 15.78 -16.64
N VAL A 171 -14.33 15.99 -17.56
CA VAL A 171 -14.65 15.85 -18.99
C VAL A 171 -14.51 14.37 -19.32
N THR A 172 -15.52 13.58 -18.96
CA THR A 172 -15.58 12.16 -19.38
C THR A 172 -16.35 12.04 -20.68
N THR A 173 -15.93 11.11 -21.52
CA THR A 173 -16.65 10.74 -22.73
C THR A 173 -17.81 9.82 -22.42
N SER A 174 -18.79 9.74 -23.33
CA SER A 174 -19.90 8.79 -23.18
C SER A 174 -19.42 7.33 -23.08
N ASP A 175 -18.30 6.98 -23.70
CA ASP A 175 -17.80 5.61 -23.70
C ASP A 175 -17.06 5.26 -22.41
N GLU A 176 -16.29 6.17 -21.83
CA GLU A 176 -15.70 6.00 -20.50
C GLU A 176 -16.78 5.80 -19.43
N ASN A 177 -17.86 6.59 -19.49
CA ASN A 177 -19.00 6.44 -18.56
C ASN A 177 -19.67 5.07 -18.73
N LYS A 178 -19.84 4.55 -19.96
CA LYS A 178 -20.39 3.20 -20.18
C LYS A 178 -19.50 2.11 -19.58
N VAL A 179 -18.17 2.24 -19.68
CA VAL A 179 -17.23 1.29 -19.08
C VAL A 179 -17.35 1.33 -17.56
N ALA A 180 -17.39 2.52 -16.95
CA ALA A 180 -17.54 2.69 -15.52
C ALA A 180 -18.86 2.09 -14.99
N GLU A 181 -19.99 2.37 -15.66
CA GLU A 181 -21.29 1.81 -15.30
C GLU A 181 -21.33 0.28 -15.45
N LYS A 182 -20.72 -0.26 -16.52
CA LYS A 182 -20.61 -1.71 -16.68
C LYS A 182 -19.77 -2.35 -15.57
N PHE A 183 -18.63 -1.74 -15.21
CA PHE A 183 -17.79 -2.21 -14.13
C PHE A 183 -18.56 -2.19 -12.80
N LYS A 184 -19.24 -1.08 -12.49
CA LYS A 184 -20.08 -0.93 -11.31
C LYS A 184 -21.14 -2.03 -11.23
N PHE A 185 -21.90 -2.25 -12.31
CA PHE A 185 -22.94 -3.28 -12.36
C PHE A 185 -22.38 -4.69 -12.07
N LEU A 186 -21.24 -5.05 -12.68
CA LEU A 186 -20.62 -6.36 -12.48
C LEU A 186 -20.13 -6.55 -11.03
N VAL A 187 -19.53 -5.51 -10.46
CA VAL A 187 -19.06 -5.53 -9.08
C VAL A 187 -20.22 -5.60 -8.10
N GLU A 188 -21.26 -4.79 -8.28
CA GLU A 188 -22.45 -4.79 -7.40
C GLU A 188 -23.09 -6.19 -7.37
N SER A 189 -23.31 -6.80 -8.54
CA SER A 189 -23.81 -8.17 -8.63
C SER A 189 -22.91 -9.17 -7.89
N ALA A 190 -21.58 -9.07 -8.05
CA ALA A 190 -20.66 -9.97 -7.37
C ALA A 190 -20.60 -9.76 -5.85
N ILE A 191 -20.75 -8.52 -5.38
CA ILE A 191 -20.84 -8.21 -3.95
C ILE A 191 -22.14 -8.77 -3.37
N GLU A 192 -23.27 -8.61 -4.06
CA GLU A 192 -24.57 -9.17 -3.64
C GLU A 192 -24.52 -10.70 -3.51
N ASP A 193 -23.90 -11.38 -4.47
CA ASP A 193 -23.75 -12.84 -4.46
C ASP A 193 -22.84 -13.35 -3.33
N LEU A 194 -21.83 -12.55 -2.94
CA LEU A 194 -20.85 -12.92 -1.92
C LEU A 194 -21.18 -12.39 -0.52
N GLN A 195 -22.20 -11.53 -0.37
CA GLN A 195 -22.53 -10.84 0.87
C GLN A 195 -22.80 -11.85 2.00
N PRO A 196 -21.93 -11.95 3.02
CA PRO A 196 -22.13 -12.94 4.09
C PRO A 196 -23.17 -12.51 5.13
N PHE A 197 -23.57 -11.23 5.14
CA PHE A 197 -24.47 -10.69 6.16
C PHE A 197 -25.66 -9.95 5.55
N SER A 198 -26.85 -10.27 6.03
CA SER A 198 -28.03 -9.43 5.90
C SER A 198 -28.02 -8.32 6.95
N ARG A 199 -28.87 -7.31 6.77
CA ARG A 199 -29.08 -6.31 7.82
C ARG A 199 -29.57 -6.94 9.13
N HIS A 200 -30.40 -7.98 9.05
CA HIS A 200 -30.93 -8.67 10.23
C HIS A 200 -29.83 -9.41 11.00
N ASP A 201 -28.77 -9.89 10.33
CA ASP A 201 -27.64 -10.52 11.02
C ASP A 201 -26.82 -9.51 11.84
N LEU A 202 -26.81 -8.23 11.42
CA LEU A 202 -26.07 -7.15 12.07
C LEU A 202 -26.92 -6.38 13.10
N ASP A 203 -28.22 -6.26 12.86
CA ASP A 203 -29.19 -5.54 13.68
C ASP A 203 -30.51 -6.33 13.75
N PHE A 204 -30.49 -7.43 14.50
CA PHE A 204 -31.57 -8.42 14.60
C PHE A 204 -32.92 -7.79 14.97
N ASP A 205 -32.92 -6.92 15.97
CA ASP A 205 -34.13 -6.24 16.45
C ASP A 205 -34.52 -5.02 15.60
N ASN A 206 -33.79 -4.74 14.50
CA ASN A 206 -33.92 -3.55 13.66
C ASN A 206 -33.98 -2.26 14.49
N LYS A 207 -33.09 -2.18 15.50
CA LYS A 207 -33.07 -1.13 16.51
C LYS A 207 -32.57 0.20 15.96
N TYR A 208 -31.71 0.16 14.95
CA TYR A 208 -31.06 1.34 14.40
C TYR A 208 -31.75 1.78 13.10
N LYS A 209 -31.83 3.09 12.86
CA LYS A 209 -32.38 3.63 11.60
C LYS A 209 -31.47 3.33 10.42
N LYS A 210 -30.15 3.39 10.63
CA LYS A 210 -29.13 3.09 9.64
C LYS A 210 -27.94 2.38 10.27
N LEU A 211 -27.16 1.70 9.42
CA LEU A 211 -25.88 1.10 9.80
C LEU A 211 -24.75 1.88 9.14
N LEU A 212 -23.70 2.16 9.90
CA LEU A 212 -22.44 2.75 9.45
C LEU A 212 -21.35 1.69 9.54
N LEU A 213 -20.68 1.39 8.42
CA LEU A 213 -19.52 0.51 8.41
C LEU A 213 -18.26 1.33 8.73
N VAL A 214 -17.48 0.87 9.71
CA VAL A 214 -16.17 1.44 10.08
C VAL A 214 -15.11 0.35 9.91
N PRO A 215 -14.49 0.26 8.72
CA PRO A 215 -13.46 -0.73 8.48
C PRO A 215 -12.13 -0.24 9.06
N LEU A 216 -11.64 -0.91 10.12
CA LEU A 216 -10.33 -0.59 10.68
C LEU A 216 -9.21 -1.17 9.81
N GLN A 217 -8.10 -0.44 9.77
CA GLN A 217 -6.91 -0.74 8.96
C GLN A 217 -5.73 -1.19 9.83
N VAL A 218 -4.50 -1.05 9.33
CA VAL A 218 -3.27 -1.41 10.07
C VAL A 218 -2.62 -0.13 10.61
N SER A 219 -2.60 0.03 11.93
CA SER A 219 -1.99 1.19 12.64
C SER A 219 -0.52 1.37 12.31
N ALA A 220 0.20 0.26 12.10
CA ALA A 220 1.63 0.27 11.78
C ALA A 220 1.94 0.59 10.31
N HIS A 221 0.93 0.72 9.45
CA HIS A 221 1.15 1.07 8.04
C HIS A 221 1.62 2.52 7.92
N TYR A 222 2.74 2.76 7.25
CA TYR A 222 3.36 4.09 7.25
C TYR A 222 2.45 5.18 6.68
N ALA A 223 1.66 4.88 5.65
CA ALA A 223 0.69 5.84 5.11
C ALA A 223 -0.36 6.24 6.15
N PHE A 224 -0.85 5.31 6.97
CA PHE A 224 -1.78 5.64 8.05
C PHE A 224 -1.14 6.57 9.08
N GLN A 225 0.10 6.29 9.48
CA GLN A 225 0.84 7.08 10.46
C GLN A 225 1.18 8.49 9.98
N THR A 226 1.36 8.67 8.67
CA THR A 226 1.86 9.92 8.08
C THR A 226 0.75 10.78 7.49
N ASP A 227 -0.26 10.16 6.88
CA ASP A 227 -1.36 10.85 6.20
C ASP A 227 -2.59 11.09 7.08
N THR A 228 -2.62 10.53 8.29
CA THR A 228 -3.72 10.75 9.26
C THR A 228 -3.21 11.42 10.52
N SER A 229 -4.13 12.04 11.27
CA SER A 229 -3.85 12.59 12.60
C SER A 229 -3.99 11.56 13.72
N TYR A 230 -4.37 10.32 13.40
CA TYR A 230 -4.67 9.30 14.41
C TYR A 230 -3.42 8.53 14.78
N SER A 231 -3.27 8.28 16.08
CA SER A 231 -2.15 7.51 16.61
C SER A 231 -2.26 6.00 16.32
N ASN A 232 -3.48 5.48 16.21
CA ASN A 232 -3.80 4.08 15.92
C ASN A 232 -5.29 3.93 15.54
N GLN A 233 -5.71 2.70 15.24
CA GLN A 233 -7.12 2.41 14.90
C GLN A 233 -8.11 2.66 16.05
N MET A 234 -7.69 2.58 17.32
CA MET A 234 -8.59 2.81 18.47
C MET A 234 -8.91 4.30 18.58
N ASP A 235 -7.90 5.15 18.41
CA ASP A 235 -8.04 6.60 18.36
C ASP A 235 -9.03 7.02 17.26
N PHE A 236 -8.86 6.47 16.05
CA PHE A 236 -9.81 6.66 14.95
C PHE A 236 -11.23 6.19 15.28
N LEU A 237 -11.39 4.99 15.85
CA LEU A 237 -12.69 4.45 16.24
C LEU A 237 -13.37 5.35 17.28
N LEU A 238 -12.64 5.79 18.31
CA LEU A 238 -13.19 6.64 19.37
C LEU A 238 -13.64 8.01 18.83
N ASP A 239 -12.92 8.58 17.86
CA ASP A 239 -13.31 9.83 17.20
C ASP A 239 -14.60 9.65 16.40
N VAL A 240 -14.72 8.57 15.62
CA VAL A 240 -15.98 8.23 14.93
C VAL A 240 -17.13 8.05 15.92
N MET A 241 -16.93 7.26 16.98
CA MET A 241 -17.99 6.96 17.95
C MET A 241 -18.44 8.19 18.75
N LYS A 242 -17.59 9.21 18.89
CA LYS A 242 -17.91 10.44 19.60
C LYS A 242 -19.04 11.23 18.93
N ASP A 243 -19.11 11.21 17.60
CA ASP A 243 -20.00 12.06 16.81
C ASP A 243 -21.20 11.31 16.19
N VAL A 244 -21.25 9.98 16.33
CA VAL A 244 -22.36 9.17 15.80
C VAL A 244 -23.60 9.19 16.71
N ASP A 245 -24.75 9.46 16.10
CA ASP A 245 -26.06 9.40 16.77
C ASP A 245 -26.37 8.00 17.32
N SER A 246 -27.04 7.94 18.48
CA SER A 246 -27.36 6.68 19.16
C SER A 246 -28.37 5.79 18.42
N ASP A 247 -29.08 6.33 17.44
CA ASP A 247 -29.99 5.59 16.55
C ASP A 247 -29.30 5.04 15.29
N THR A 248 -27.99 5.21 15.17
CA THR A 248 -27.14 4.64 14.12
C THR A 248 -26.29 3.51 14.69
N GLY A 249 -26.44 2.30 14.14
CA GLY A 249 -25.61 1.15 14.49
C GLY A 249 -24.26 1.25 13.80
N VAL A 250 -23.17 1.08 14.53
CA VAL A 250 -21.80 1.18 13.99
C VAL A 250 -21.21 -0.21 13.88
N VAL A 251 -21.14 -0.74 12.67
CA VAL A 251 -20.55 -2.03 12.35
C VAL A 251 -19.05 -1.84 12.19
N VAL A 252 -18.27 -2.36 13.13
CA VAL A 252 -16.81 -2.24 13.11
C VAL A 252 -16.19 -3.55 12.62
N THR A 253 -15.17 -3.46 11.77
CA THR A 253 -14.37 -4.62 11.35
C THR A 253 -12.90 -4.37 11.65
N GLN A 254 -12.11 -5.44 11.77
CA GLN A 254 -10.68 -5.36 12.08
C GLN A 254 -9.84 -5.93 10.93
N TYR A 255 -8.62 -5.43 10.76
CA TYR A 255 -7.72 -5.92 9.73
C TYR A 255 -7.04 -7.20 10.19
N VAL A 256 -7.41 -8.35 9.61
CA VAL A 256 -6.83 -9.65 9.92
C VAL A 256 -6.42 -10.36 8.63
N THR A 257 -5.14 -10.69 8.52
CA THR A 257 -4.57 -11.53 7.47
C THR A 257 -3.57 -12.51 8.08
N PRO A 258 -3.15 -13.58 7.37
CA PRO A 258 -2.19 -14.54 7.92
C PRO A 258 -0.84 -13.95 8.32
N ARG A 259 -0.45 -12.79 7.79
CA ARG A 259 0.85 -12.13 8.06
C ARG A 259 0.75 -10.88 8.91
N VAL A 260 -0.37 -10.16 8.85
CA VAL A 260 -0.58 -8.90 9.54
C VAL A 260 -1.96 -8.90 10.15
N SER A 261 -2.04 -8.63 11.45
CA SER A 261 -3.28 -8.48 12.20
C SER A 261 -3.17 -7.24 13.08
N ASP A 262 -4.20 -6.40 13.04
CA ASP A 262 -4.36 -5.28 13.97
C ASP A 262 -5.75 -5.38 14.61
N THR A 263 -5.76 -5.96 15.81
CA THR A 263 -6.98 -6.30 16.55
C THR A 263 -7.02 -5.52 17.87
N ILE A 264 -7.73 -4.40 17.84
CA ILE A 264 -7.94 -3.51 18.98
C ILE A 264 -9.26 -3.77 19.74
N ILE A 265 -10.18 -4.54 19.16
CA ILE A 265 -11.46 -4.95 19.75
C ILE A 265 -11.36 -6.43 20.13
N ASP A 266 -11.16 -6.67 21.41
CA ASP A 266 -11.38 -7.95 22.07
C ASP A 266 -12.67 -7.91 22.93
N ASN A 267 -12.98 -8.98 23.64
CA ASN A 267 -14.19 -9.07 24.46
C ASN A 267 -14.24 -8.01 25.57
N ASP A 268 -13.11 -7.74 26.22
CA ASP A 268 -13.03 -6.81 27.34
C ASP A 268 -13.17 -5.37 26.84
N THR A 269 -12.49 -5.03 25.76
CA THR A 269 -12.56 -3.73 25.10
C THR A 269 -13.95 -3.48 24.54
N LEU A 270 -14.55 -4.46 23.86
CA LEU A 270 -15.92 -4.35 23.37
C LEU A 270 -16.93 -4.14 24.51
N HIS A 271 -16.76 -4.87 25.62
CA HIS A 271 -17.60 -4.71 26.80
C HIS A 271 -17.47 -3.29 27.38
N ALA A 272 -16.25 -2.76 27.47
CA ALA A 272 -16.00 -1.39 27.94
C ALA A 272 -16.61 -0.34 26.99
N LEU A 273 -16.42 -0.49 25.67
CA LEU A 273 -16.98 0.41 24.66
C LEU A 273 -18.51 0.40 24.69
N ARG A 274 -19.14 -0.77 24.77
CA ARG A 274 -20.62 -0.91 24.79
C ARG A 274 -21.29 -0.26 25.99
N LYS A 275 -20.59 -0.04 27.11
CA LYS A 275 -21.13 0.72 28.24
C LYS A 275 -21.40 2.18 27.88
N LYS A 276 -20.56 2.77 27.02
CA LYS A 276 -20.69 4.16 26.57
C LYS A 276 -21.45 4.25 25.25
N TRP A 277 -21.17 3.35 24.33
CA TRP A 277 -21.73 3.30 22.99
C TRP A 277 -22.41 1.95 22.75
N PRO A 278 -23.66 1.78 23.22
CA PRO A 278 -24.40 0.52 23.05
C PRO A 278 -24.74 0.21 21.58
N ASN A 279 -24.51 1.17 20.68
CA ASN A 279 -24.71 1.07 19.24
C ASN A 279 -23.51 0.50 18.47
N ILE A 280 -22.41 0.14 19.14
CA ILE A 280 -21.30 -0.57 18.49
C ILE A 280 -21.64 -2.05 18.23
N ILE A 281 -21.55 -2.44 16.96
CA ILE A 281 -21.80 -3.78 16.45
C ILE A 281 -20.45 -4.34 16.00
N TYR A 282 -20.04 -5.45 16.61
CA TYR A 282 -18.84 -6.18 16.27
C TYR A 282 -19.17 -7.66 16.29
N ASN A 283 -18.88 -8.36 15.19
CA ASN A 283 -18.96 -9.80 15.06
C ASN A 283 -17.56 -10.31 14.68
N PRO A 284 -16.85 -11.01 15.59
CA PRO A 284 -15.48 -11.45 15.38
C PRO A 284 -15.32 -12.48 14.25
#